data_AF-A0A6J7AQI1-F1
#
_entry.id   AF-A0A6J7AQI1-F1
#
_cell.length_a   1.000
_cell.length_b   1.000
_cell.length_c   1.000
_cell.angle_alpha   90.00
_cell.angle_beta   90.00
_cell.angle_gamma   90.00
#
_symmetry.space_group_name_H-M   'P 1'
#
loop_
_entity.id
_entity.type
_entity.pdbx_description
1 polymer ?
#
loop_
_entity_poly.entity_id
_entity_poly.type
_entity_poly.pdbx_seq_one_letter_code
_entity_poly.pdbx_strand_id
1 'polypeptide(L)'
;MTNHLNNHHRDTVAAIFAHPTSHNIRWVDVVSLLAAVGEVEEKHDGRFRITVGTEIEVFDRSHHKDISIEQVVDFRRMLKHAGYGPDAPTTVKTPGEED
;
A
#
# COMPACT_ATOMS: atom_id res chain seq x y z
N MET A 1 -12.07 0.87 -17.37
CA MET A 1 -12.13 2.29 -16.96
C MET A 1 -10.72 2.70 -16.57
N THR A 2 -10.17 3.75 -17.17
CA THR A 2 -8.76 4.13 -17.03
C THR A 2 -8.45 4.60 -15.62
N ASN A 3 -7.72 3.77 -14.87
CA ASN A 3 -7.28 4.03 -13.51
C ASN A 3 -6.19 5.12 -13.50
N HIS A 4 -6.61 6.38 -13.58
CA HIS A 4 -5.68 7.51 -13.57
C HIS A 4 -5.27 7.77 -12.12
N LEU A 5 -4.02 7.47 -11.75
CA LEU A 5 -3.46 7.90 -10.47
C LEU A 5 -3.54 9.44 -10.39
N ASN A 6 -4.48 9.92 -9.58
CA ASN A 6 -4.71 11.34 -9.41
C ASN A 6 -3.57 11.97 -8.58
N ASN A 7 -3.41 13.29 -8.62
CA ASN A 7 -2.35 13.99 -7.87
C ASN A 7 -2.39 13.66 -6.37
N HIS A 8 -3.60 13.44 -5.85
CA HIS A 8 -3.84 13.01 -4.46
C HIS A 8 -3.24 11.64 -4.15
N HIS A 9 -3.34 10.67 -5.08
CA HIS A 9 -2.72 9.34 -4.90
C HIS A 9 -1.20 9.43 -4.86
N ARG A 10 -0.60 10.31 -5.68
CA ARG A 10 0.85 10.54 -5.67
C ARG A 10 1.33 11.17 -4.37
N ASP A 11 0.56 12.11 -3.82
CA ASP A 11 0.84 12.74 -2.53
C ASP A 11 0.75 11.72 -1.39
N THR A 12 -0.28 10.87 -1.39
CA THR A 12 -0.41 9.76 -0.43
C THR A 12 0.77 8.79 -0.50
N VAL A 13 1.19 8.40 -1.70
CA VAL A 13 2.39 7.57 -1.88
C VAL A 13 3.62 8.28 -1.31
N ALA A 14 3.84 9.54 -1.69
CA ALA A 14 4.98 10.32 -1.18
C ALA A 14 4.96 10.43 0.36
N ALA A 15 3.79 10.61 0.97
CA ALA A 15 3.61 10.68 2.41
C ALA A 15 3.86 9.33 3.12
N ILE A 16 3.45 8.21 2.52
CA ILE A 16 3.74 6.85 3.01
C ILE A 16 5.25 6.56 2.96
N PHE A 17 5.94 7.03 1.92
CA PHE A 17 7.38 6.83 1.75
C PHE A 17 8.25 7.91 2.41
N ALA A 18 7.67 9.02 2.89
CA ALA A 18 8.40 10.10 3.55
C ALA A 18 9.02 9.69 4.89
N HIS A 19 10.11 10.37 5.26
CA HIS A 19 10.73 10.24 6.57
C HIS A 19 11.01 11.63 7.18
N PRO A 20 10.36 12.00 8.31
CA PRO A 20 9.44 11.20 9.12
C PRO A 20 8.08 10.94 8.44
N THR A 21 7.45 9.83 8.80
CA THR A 21 6.12 9.45 8.28
C THR A 21 5.08 10.50 8.66
N SER A 22 4.30 10.98 7.69
CA SER A 22 3.29 12.00 7.95
C SER A 22 2.15 11.46 8.81
N HIS A 23 1.80 12.17 9.88
CA HIS A 23 0.69 11.83 10.77
C HIS A 23 -0.71 12.17 10.20
N ASN A 24 -0.78 12.75 8.99
CA ASN A 24 -2.03 13.22 8.40
C ASN A 24 -2.52 12.33 7.24
N ILE A 25 -2.05 11.08 7.17
CA ILE A 25 -2.45 10.14 6.12
C ILE A 25 -3.83 9.60 6.48
N ARG A 26 -4.84 9.93 5.67
CA ARG A 26 -6.22 9.47 5.89
C ARG A 26 -6.37 8.03 5.41
N TRP A 27 -7.07 7.21 6.19
CA TRP A 27 -7.38 5.82 5.82
C TRP A 27 -8.02 5.70 4.44
N VAL A 28 -8.97 6.60 4.13
CA VAL A 28 -9.70 6.61 2.86
C VAL A 28 -8.79 6.85 1.64
N ASP A 29 -7.71 7.62 1.79
CA ASP A 29 -6.74 7.85 0.71
C ASP A 29 -5.89 6.62 0.45
N VAL A 30 -5.49 5.92 1.52
CA VAL A 30 -4.73 4.67 1.41
C VAL A 30 -5.58 3.57 0.81
N VAL A 31 -6.83 3.39 1.27
CA VAL A 31 -7.75 2.43 0.66
C VAL A 31 -8.00 2.74 -0.80
N SER A 32 -8.17 4.02 -1.17
CA SER A 32 -8.36 4.42 -2.57
C SER A 32 -7.12 4.11 -3.42
N LEU A 33 -5.92 4.30 -2.88
CA LEU A 33 -4.67 3.91 -3.52
C LEU A 33 -4.59 2.39 -3.69
N LEU A 34 -4.86 1.63 -2.64
CA LEU A 34 -4.81 0.16 -2.65
C LEU A 34 -5.83 -0.42 -3.62
N ALA A 35 -7.05 0.13 -3.67
CA ALA A 35 -8.07 -0.22 -4.65
C ALA A 35 -7.69 0.16 -6.08
N ALA A 36 -6.77 1.13 -6.26
CA ALA A 36 -6.26 1.52 -7.56
C ALA A 36 -5.12 0.60 -8.05
N VAL A 37 -4.32 0.02 -7.16
CA VAL A 37 -3.18 -0.86 -7.52
C VAL A 37 -3.48 -2.35 -7.34
N GLY A 38 -4.59 -2.69 -6.71
CA GLY A 38 -5.00 -4.05 -6.37
C GLY A 38 -6.48 -4.15 -6.04
N GLU A 39 -6.84 -5.13 -5.21
CA GLU A 39 -8.19 -5.41 -4.76
C GLU A 39 -8.31 -5.21 -3.25
N VAL A 40 -9.38 -4.55 -2.80
CA VAL A 40 -9.65 -4.31 -1.38
C VAL A 40 -11.02 -4.91 -1.02
N GLU A 41 -11.03 -5.90 -0.13
CA GLU A 41 -12.23 -6.56 0.38
C GLU A 41 -12.41 -6.25 1.88
N GLU A 42 -13.51 -5.58 2.26
CA GLU A 42 -13.90 -5.48 3.68
C GLU A 42 -14.56 -6.80 4.11
N LYS A 43 -14.02 -7.44 5.15
CA LYS A 43 -14.61 -8.63 5.78
C LYS A 43 -15.61 -8.21 6.85
N HIS A 44 -16.61 -9.06 7.07
CA HIS A 44 -17.67 -8.86 8.08
C HIS A 44 -17.16 -8.64 9.51
N ASP A 45 -15.93 -9.06 9.78
CA ASP A 45 -15.22 -8.93 11.06
C ASP A 45 -14.61 -7.54 11.29
N GLY A 46 -14.76 -6.61 10.33
CA GLY A 46 -14.16 -5.28 10.36
C GLY A 46 -12.73 -5.22 9.84
N ARG A 47 -12.19 -6.34 9.34
CA ARG A 47 -10.85 -6.41 8.73
C ARG A 47 -10.90 -6.18 7.23
N PHE A 48 -9.88 -5.54 6.68
CA PHE A 48 -9.70 -5.30 5.26
C PHE A 48 -8.67 -6.26 4.68
N ARG A 49 -9.09 -7.14 3.79
CA ARG A 49 -8.18 -7.98 3.00
C ARG A 49 -7.80 -7.23 1.74
N ILE A 50 -6.51 -7.03 1.57
CA ILE A 50 -5.95 -6.29 0.44
C ILE A 50 -5.07 -7.25 -0.36
N THR A 51 -5.28 -7.26 -1.67
CA THR A 51 -4.56 -8.11 -2.61
C THR A 51 -3.88 -7.22 -3.64
N VAL A 52 -2.56 -7.16 -3.65
CA VAL A 52 -1.78 -6.39 -4.63
C VAL A 52 -0.86 -7.35 -5.38
N GLY A 53 -1.20 -7.61 -6.64
CA GLY A 53 -0.49 -8.61 -7.45
C GLY A 53 -0.65 -10.02 -6.86
N THR A 54 0.47 -10.61 -6.40
CA THR A 54 0.49 -11.92 -5.73
C THR A 54 0.49 -11.84 -4.20
N GLU A 55 0.56 -10.63 -3.65
CA GLU A 55 0.67 -10.43 -2.20
C GLU A 55 -0.70 -10.12 -1.60
N ILE A 56 -1.02 -10.79 -0.50
CA ILE A 56 -2.31 -10.71 0.18
C ILE A 56 -2.04 -10.45 1.65
N GLU A 57 -2.50 -9.31 2.14
CA GLU A 57 -2.44 -8.95 3.56
C GLU A 57 -3.82 -8.60 4.10
N VAL A 58 -4.00 -8.79 5.40
CA VAL A 58 -5.25 -8.48 6.09
C VAL A 58 -4.94 -7.46 7.17
N PHE A 59 -5.53 -6.29 7.05
CA PHE A 59 -5.37 -5.17 7.95
C PHE A 59 -6.62 -4.99 8.81
N ASP A 60 -6.45 -4.54 10.04
CA ASP A 60 -7.56 -4.11 10.86
C ASP A 60 -8.04 -2.71 10.42
N ARG A 61 -9.34 -2.44 10.55
CA ARG A 61 -9.85 -1.10 10.30
C ARG A 61 -9.29 -0.15 11.35
N SER A 62 -8.51 0.84 10.91
CA SER A 62 -8.16 1.96 11.78
C SER A 62 -9.45 2.61 12.33
N HIS A 63 -9.61 2.59 13.66
CA HIS A 63 -10.73 3.26 14.35
C HIS A 63 -10.72 4.78 14.18
N HIS A 64 -9.56 5.34 13.80
CA HIS A 64 -9.35 6.76 13.58
C HIS A 64 -9.51 7.13 12.10
N LYS A 65 -9.76 8.42 11.83
CA LYS A 65 -9.83 8.94 10.44
C LYS A 65 -8.46 8.83 9.73
N ASP A 66 -7.41 8.77 10.52
CA ASP A 66 -6.01 8.74 10.17
C ASP A 66 -5.43 7.36 10.51
N ILE A 67 -4.42 6.95 9.74
CA ILE A 67 -3.73 5.67 9.96
C ILE A 67 -2.55 5.85 10.91
N SER A 68 -2.36 4.87 11.79
CA SER A 68 -1.19 4.84 12.68
C SER A 68 0.10 4.64 11.90
N ILE A 69 1.22 5.15 12.42
CA ILE A 69 2.55 4.98 11.80
C ILE A 69 2.88 3.50 11.57
N GLU A 70 2.48 2.61 12.48
CA GLU A 70 2.66 1.17 12.34
C GLU A 70 1.96 0.62 11.09
N GLN A 71 0.71 1.04 10.85
CA GLN A 71 -0.04 0.69 9.65
C GLN A 71 0.62 1.26 8.39
N VAL A 72 1.14 2.50 8.45
CA VAL A 72 1.88 3.08 7.32
C VAL A 72 3.11 2.23 6.96
N VAL A 73 3.86 1.78 7.97
CA VAL A 73 5.05 0.94 7.77
C VAL A 73 4.68 -0.41 7.14
N ASP A 74 3.57 -1.00 7.58
CA ASP A 74 3.05 -2.27 7.09
C ASP A 74 2.59 -2.15 5.63
N PHE A 75 1.76 -1.14 5.31
CA PHE A 75 1.39 -0.80 3.92
C PHE A 75 2.61 -0.49 3.05
N ARG A 76 3.60 0.23 3.57
CA ARG A 76 4.84 0.53 2.83
C ARG A 76 5.59 -0.74 2.48
N ARG A 77 5.63 -1.71 3.41
CA ARG A 77 6.29 -3.00 3.20
C ARG A 77 5.57 -3.83 2.14
N MET A 78 4.26 -3.95 2.27
CA MET A 78 3.40 -4.64 1.30
C MET A 78 3.54 -4.03 -0.11
N LEU A 79 3.40 -2.70 -0.22
CA LEU A 79 3.55 -2.00 -1.50
C LEU A 79 4.95 -2.17 -2.09
N LYS A 80 6.00 -2.17 -1.25
CA LYS A 80 7.38 -2.40 -1.70
C LYS A 80 7.55 -3.81 -2.25
N HIS A 81 7.06 -4.81 -1.54
CA HIS A 81 7.12 -6.21 -1.94
C HIS A 81 6.32 -6.50 -3.21
N ALA A 82 5.16 -5.86 -3.36
CA ALA A 82 4.36 -5.88 -4.59
C ALA A 82 4.97 -5.08 -5.77
N GLY A 83 6.11 -4.40 -5.57
CA GLY A 83 6.83 -3.67 -6.61
C GLY A 83 6.38 -2.23 -6.86
N TYR A 84 5.58 -1.64 -5.96
CA TYR A 84 5.05 -0.27 -6.05
C TYR A 84 5.86 0.77 -5.24
N GLY A 85 7.09 0.43 -4.83
CA GLY A 85 7.99 1.35 -4.14
C GLY A 85 8.80 2.27 -5.07
N PRO A 86 9.31 3.42 -4.59
CA PRO A 86 10.25 4.27 -5.35
C PRO A 86 11.59 3.57 -5.61
N ASP A 87 11.85 2.48 -4.90
CA ASP A 87 13.00 1.58 -5.04
C ASP A 87 12.62 0.31 -5.82
N ALA A 88 11.51 0.30 -6.58
CA ALA A 88 11.22 -0.78 -7.50
C ALA A 88 12.41 -0.91 -8.45
N PRO A 89 13.23 -1.97 -8.34
CA PRO A 89 14.39 -2.08 -9.18
C PRO A 89 13.86 -2.29 -10.58
N THR A 90 14.01 -1.28 -11.44
CA THR A 90 14.12 -1.54 -12.86
C THR A 90 15.36 -2.42 -13.00
N THR A 91 15.15 -3.74 -12.98
CA THR A 91 16.12 -4.85 -13.18
C THR A 91 16.41 -5.75 -11.97
N VAL A 92 16.42 -7.07 -12.26
CA VAL A 92 16.88 -8.23 -11.47
C VAL A 92 15.90 -8.82 -10.45
N LYS A 93 15.04 -9.70 -10.97
CA LYS A 93 15.09 -11.11 -10.57
C LYS A 93 15.11 -11.98 -11.84
N THR A 94 16.31 -12.21 -12.36
CA THR A 94 16.57 -13.33 -13.28
C THR A 94 16.42 -14.62 -12.47
N PRO A 95 15.75 -15.66 -12.99
CA PRO A 95 15.66 -16.96 -12.32
C PRO A 95 16.97 -17.74 -12.50
N GLY A 96 17.61 -18.18 -11.40
CA GLY A 96 18.74 -19.15 -11.41
C GLY A 96 19.94 -18.82 -10.50
N GLU A 97 20.60 -19.87 -9.99
CA GLU A 97 21.81 -19.98 -9.13
C GLU A 97 21.58 -19.76 -7.60
N GLU A 98 21.42 -20.76 -6.70
CA GLU A 98 22.21 -21.97 -6.30
C GLU A 98 23.49 -21.69 -5.47
N ASP A 99 23.50 -22.17 -4.21
CA ASP A 99 24.58 -22.97 -3.58
C ASP A 99 23.97 -23.92 -2.53
#